data_AF-A0A5P0ZSV3-F1
#
_entry.id   AF-A0A5P0ZSV3-F1
#
_cell.length_a   1.000
_cell.length_b   1.000
_cell.length_c   1.000
_cell.angle_alpha   90.00
_cell.angle_beta   90.00
_cell.angle_gamma   90.00
#
_symmetry.space_group_name_H-M   'P 1'
#
loop_
_entity.id
_entity.type
_entity.pdbx_description
1 polymer ?
#
loop_
_entity_poly.entity_id
_entity_poly.type
_entity_poly.pdbx_seq_one_letter_code
_entity_poly.pdbx_strand_id
1 'polypeptide(L)'
;MDTSQVTDMSQMFLDCHSLKKLDLSSFKTNQVQNMSHMFGGCRDLKSLNISNFDTSQVTDMTGMFAGGETLEELDLSSFDTIQVKDMSNMFESSDALKSIKLGKKFVVPNKQKKDLKLVNKTWVDIGKGTRDNPKPANKAGITSEDLLSEDNKGDWVVKPDREYKGPFTVQINNNLVDGLIIEVPESIRPEYVGSTFEVAVPEKSGYKADKKTVKVMALDSKLSSTDFVVYHKIAQPEVETKKTEVKPTV
;
A
#
# COMPACT_ATOMS: atom_id res chain seq x y z
N MET A 1 11.96 1.74 25.06
CA MET A 1 13.22 2.50 25.05
C MET A 1 12.87 3.98 24.90
N ASP A 2 13.44 4.87 25.70
CA ASP A 2 13.22 6.31 25.53
C ASP A 2 14.34 6.89 24.65
N THR A 3 13.97 7.49 23.52
CA THR A 3 14.91 8.13 22.59
C THR A 3 14.75 9.65 22.56
N SER A 4 13.99 10.25 23.50
CA SER A 4 13.63 11.67 23.47
C SER A 4 14.79 12.66 23.51
N GLN A 5 15.97 12.23 23.95
CA GLN A 5 17.18 13.05 24.06
C GLN A 5 18.28 12.63 23.05
N VAL A 6 18.00 11.68 22.17
CA VAL A 6 18.98 11.21 21.19
C VAL A 6 19.11 12.26 20.08
N THR A 7 20.33 12.72 19.85
CA THR A 7 20.66 13.68 18.77
C THR A 7 21.31 13.03 17.56
N ASP A 8 21.83 11.81 17.69
CA ASP A 8 22.49 11.08 16.62
C ASP A 8 21.95 9.64 16.56
N MET A 9 21.34 9.29 15.44
CA MET A 9 20.87 7.94 15.12
C MET A 9 21.59 7.38 13.88
N SER A 10 22.72 7.97 13.50
CA SER A 10 23.52 7.49 12.38
C SER A 10 23.93 6.04 12.60
N GLN A 11 23.90 5.28 11.52
CA GLN A 11 24.35 3.88 11.44
C GLN A 11 23.68 2.91 12.44
N MET A 12 22.57 3.30 13.09
CA MET A 12 21.95 2.52 14.17
C MET A 12 21.58 1.07 13.76
N PHE A 13 21.19 0.87 12.50
CA PHE A 13 20.92 -0.44 11.90
C PHE A 13 21.78 -0.71 10.66
N LEU A 14 22.94 -0.05 10.53
CA LEU A 14 23.85 -0.27 9.40
C LEU A 14 24.22 -1.75 9.27
N ASP A 15 24.16 -2.26 8.05
CA ASP A 15 24.51 -3.63 7.65
C ASP A 15 23.79 -4.73 8.44
N CYS A 16 22.59 -4.44 8.96
CA CYS A 16 21.70 -5.45 9.53
C CYS A 16 21.10 -6.33 8.40
N HIS A 17 21.94 -7.07 7.68
CA HIS A 17 21.61 -7.76 6.44
C HIS A 17 20.42 -8.72 6.55
N SER A 18 20.24 -9.37 7.71
CA SER A 18 19.16 -10.35 7.95
C SER A 18 17.90 -9.76 8.60
N LEU A 19 17.87 -8.44 8.86
CA LEU A 19 16.72 -7.78 9.46
C LEU A 19 15.58 -7.73 8.45
N LYS A 20 14.46 -8.40 8.73
CA LYS A 20 13.33 -8.51 7.78
C LYS A 20 12.25 -7.47 7.97
N LYS A 21 12.01 -7.09 9.24
CA LYS A 21 10.95 -6.18 9.65
C LYS A 21 11.45 -5.33 10.79
N LEU A 22 11.12 -4.06 10.78
CA LEU A 22 11.46 -3.13 11.84
C LEU A 22 10.32 -2.16 12.08
N ASP A 23 9.88 -2.05 13.33
CA ASP A 23 8.86 -1.10 13.75
C ASP A 23 9.45 -0.12 14.76
N LEU A 24 9.59 1.15 14.34
CA LEU A 24 10.14 2.24 15.14
C LEU A 24 9.07 3.27 15.53
N SER A 25 7.79 2.88 15.49
CA SER A 25 6.65 3.74 15.86
C SER A 25 6.72 4.32 17.28
N SER A 26 7.51 3.71 18.17
CA SER A 26 7.73 4.20 19.54
C SER A 26 8.89 5.19 19.70
N PHE A 27 9.71 5.39 18.67
CA PHE A 27 10.85 6.29 18.74
C PHE A 27 10.39 7.74 18.74
N LYS A 28 11.03 8.54 19.59
CA LYS A 28 10.97 10.01 19.56
C LYS A 28 12.22 10.50 18.84
N THR A 29 12.06 11.24 17.76
CA THR A 29 13.18 11.70 16.91
C THR A 29 13.28 13.23 16.82
N ASN A 30 12.48 13.97 17.58
CA ASN A 30 12.36 15.43 17.50
C ASN A 30 13.64 16.22 17.90
N GLN A 31 14.66 15.54 18.42
CA GLN A 31 15.98 16.10 18.74
C GLN A 31 17.10 15.58 17.83
N VAL A 32 16.80 14.62 16.94
CA VAL A 32 17.80 13.97 16.11
C VAL A 32 18.26 14.92 15.01
N GLN A 33 19.58 15.04 14.87
CA GLN A 33 20.25 15.90 13.90
C GLN A 33 20.96 15.09 12.81
N ASN A 34 21.29 13.83 13.07
CA ASN A 34 21.99 12.95 12.15
C ASN A 34 21.28 11.59 12.05
N MET A 35 20.88 11.21 10.83
CA MET A 35 20.29 9.91 10.48
C MET A 35 21.06 9.21 9.33
N SER A 36 22.30 9.64 9.07
CA SER A 36 23.13 9.06 8.00
C SER A 36 23.26 7.55 8.17
N HIS A 37 23.04 6.82 7.07
CA HIS A 37 23.15 5.37 6.97
C HIS A 37 22.33 4.60 8.02
N MET A 38 21.29 5.18 8.62
CA MET A 38 20.54 4.55 9.72
C MET A 38 20.03 3.15 9.36
N PHE A 39 19.62 2.93 8.10
CA PHE A 39 19.19 1.62 7.57
C PHE A 39 20.07 1.16 6.40
N GLY A 40 21.26 1.74 6.25
CA GLY A 40 22.19 1.40 5.18
C GLY A 40 22.53 -0.10 5.19
N GLY A 41 22.57 -0.75 4.05
CA GLY A 41 22.96 -2.16 3.93
C GLY A 41 21.97 -3.17 4.54
N CYS A 42 20.77 -2.77 4.93
CA CYS A 42 19.70 -3.67 5.40
C CYS A 42 19.06 -4.46 4.24
N ARG A 43 19.82 -5.38 3.63
CA ARG A 43 19.42 -6.06 2.38
C ARG A 43 18.09 -6.82 2.47
N ASP A 44 17.82 -7.54 3.56
CA ASP A 44 16.59 -8.33 3.71
C ASP A 44 15.40 -7.54 4.30
N LEU A 45 15.52 -6.21 4.50
CA LEU A 45 14.48 -5.40 5.13
C LEU A 45 13.30 -5.18 4.19
N LYS A 46 12.19 -5.87 4.48
CA LYS A 46 10.95 -5.83 3.68
C LYS A 46 9.90 -4.86 4.23
N SER A 47 9.96 -4.56 5.52
CA SER A 47 8.95 -3.74 6.19
C SER A 47 9.63 -2.84 7.21
N LEU A 48 9.44 -1.53 7.04
CA LEU A 48 10.01 -0.50 7.89
C LEU A 48 8.91 0.49 8.26
N ASN A 49 8.59 0.58 9.55
CA ASN A 49 7.66 1.59 10.05
C ASN A 49 8.42 2.74 10.71
N ILE A 50 8.46 3.87 10.01
CA ILE A 50 9.10 5.14 10.41
C ILE A 50 8.14 6.33 10.24
N SER A 51 6.85 6.05 10.10
CA SER A 51 5.81 7.06 9.81
C SER A 51 5.64 8.13 10.91
N ASN A 52 6.20 7.90 12.09
CA ASN A 52 6.21 8.80 13.24
C ASN A 52 7.46 9.68 13.34
N PHE A 53 8.44 9.53 12.45
CA PHE A 53 9.69 10.28 12.55
C PHE A 53 9.44 11.77 12.33
N ASP A 54 9.78 12.57 13.33
CA ASP A 54 10.00 14.01 13.21
C ASP A 54 11.45 14.22 12.79
N THR A 55 11.65 14.70 11.57
CA THR A 55 12.97 14.97 10.99
C THR A 55 13.29 16.46 10.89
N SER A 56 12.49 17.33 11.52
CA SER A 56 12.60 18.79 11.37
C SER A 56 13.93 19.40 11.83
N GLN A 57 14.70 18.66 12.64
CA GLN A 57 16.04 19.04 13.10
C GLN A 57 17.16 18.27 12.39
N VAL A 58 16.83 17.31 11.53
CA VAL A 58 17.83 16.47 10.86
C VAL A 58 18.53 17.29 9.79
N THR A 59 19.87 17.24 9.82
CA THR A 59 20.74 17.92 8.86
C THR A 59 21.47 16.96 7.93
N ASP A 60 21.54 15.67 8.27
CA ASP A 60 22.23 14.64 7.49
C ASP A 60 21.37 13.37 7.38
N MET A 61 21.07 12.96 6.15
CA MET A 61 20.38 11.73 5.75
C MET A 61 21.18 10.94 4.70
N THR A 62 22.49 11.17 4.58
CA THR A 62 23.35 10.48 3.61
C THR A 62 23.18 8.96 3.73
N GLY A 63 22.86 8.31 2.61
CA GLY A 63 22.73 6.86 2.53
C GLY A 63 21.70 6.22 3.48
N MET A 64 20.72 6.97 4.00
CA MET A 64 19.80 6.48 5.05
C MET A 64 19.09 5.18 4.69
N PHE A 65 18.72 4.98 3.42
CA PHE A 65 18.09 3.76 2.89
C PHE A 65 18.97 3.03 1.84
N ALA A 66 20.26 3.37 1.75
CA ALA A 66 21.16 2.78 0.76
C ALA A 66 21.26 1.27 0.95
N GLY A 67 21.19 0.48 -0.13
CA GLY A 67 21.27 -0.98 -0.05
C GLY A 67 20.03 -1.66 0.56
N GLY A 68 18.88 -0.98 0.60
CA GLY A 68 17.58 -1.55 0.92
C GLY A 68 17.01 -2.44 -0.20
N GLU A 69 17.75 -3.48 -0.58
CA GLU A 69 17.52 -4.28 -1.79
C GLU A 69 16.15 -5.01 -1.84
N THR A 70 15.46 -5.17 -0.72
CA THR A 70 14.14 -5.82 -0.65
C THR A 70 13.02 -4.91 -0.14
N LEU A 71 13.31 -3.63 0.10
CA LEU A 71 12.33 -2.69 0.61
C LEU A 71 11.44 -2.19 -0.53
N GLU A 72 10.19 -2.66 -0.55
CA GLU A 72 9.25 -2.34 -1.63
C GLU A 72 8.50 -1.03 -1.41
N GLU A 73 8.45 -0.55 -0.17
CA GLU A 73 7.60 0.58 0.23
C GLU A 73 8.32 1.51 1.21
N LEU A 74 8.20 2.81 0.96
CA LEU A 74 8.70 3.85 1.85
C LEU A 74 7.65 4.94 2.06
N ASP A 75 7.22 5.12 3.31
CA ASP A 75 6.41 6.26 3.73
C ASP A 75 7.30 7.34 4.34
N LEU A 76 7.52 8.41 3.57
CA LEU A 76 8.26 9.61 3.98
C LEU A 76 7.30 10.81 4.16
N SER A 77 6.01 10.58 4.41
CA SER A 77 5.04 11.66 4.57
C SER A 77 5.27 12.56 5.78
N SER A 78 5.88 12.02 6.84
CA SER A 78 6.23 12.78 8.04
C SER A 78 7.55 13.54 7.91
N PHE A 79 8.35 13.25 6.87
CA PHE A 79 9.69 13.81 6.76
C PHE A 79 9.62 15.30 6.42
N ASP A 80 10.12 16.10 7.34
CA ASP A 80 10.46 17.51 7.16
C ASP A 80 11.95 17.58 6.86
N THR A 81 12.30 17.76 5.58
CA THR A 81 13.70 17.73 5.15
C THR A 81 14.25 19.10 4.80
N ILE A 82 13.53 20.16 5.19
CA ILE A 82 13.90 21.55 4.86
C ILE A 82 15.29 21.92 5.41
N GLN A 83 15.67 21.36 6.55
CA GLN A 83 16.97 21.61 7.19
C GLN A 83 18.07 20.63 6.75
N VAL A 84 17.72 19.61 5.96
CA VAL A 84 18.70 18.61 5.51
C VAL A 84 19.69 19.28 4.56
N LYS A 85 20.97 19.06 4.82
CA LYS A 85 22.09 19.57 4.03
C LYS A 85 22.63 18.49 3.10
N ASP A 86 22.53 17.22 3.51
CA ASP A 86 23.05 16.09 2.77
C ASP A 86 22.05 14.92 2.72
N MET A 87 21.65 14.52 1.51
CA MET A 87 20.89 13.32 1.17
C MET A 87 21.64 12.42 0.17
N SER A 88 22.96 12.59 0.01
CA SER A 88 23.74 11.85 -0.99
C SER A 88 23.51 10.35 -0.82
N ASN A 89 23.29 9.65 -1.94
CA ASN A 89 23.09 8.20 -1.97
C ASN A 89 21.93 7.67 -1.11
N MET A 90 21.00 8.51 -0.66
CA MET A 90 19.92 8.11 0.28
C MET A 90 19.13 6.88 -0.19
N PHE A 91 18.92 6.72 -1.50
CA PHE A 91 18.20 5.60 -2.12
C PHE A 91 19.08 4.72 -3.03
N GLU A 92 20.41 4.80 -2.89
CA GLU A 92 21.32 3.98 -3.69
C GLU A 92 20.99 2.48 -3.52
N SER A 93 20.99 1.71 -4.61
CA SER A 93 20.68 0.27 -4.60
C SER A 93 19.32 -0.10 -3.97
N SER A 94 18.32 0.77 -4.07
CA SER A 94 16.93 0.52 -3.63
C SER A 94 16.03 0.01 -4.78
N ASP A 95 16.52 -0.96 -5.56
CA ASP A 95 15.89 -1.36 -6.84
C ASP A 95 14.51 -2.04 -6.69
N ALA A 96 14.20 -2.55 -5.50
CA ALA A 96 12.92 -3.18 -5.18
C ALA A 96 11.80 -2.18 -4.86
N LEU A 97 12.10 -0.89 -4.71
CA LEU A 97 11.11 0.11 -4.33
C LEU A 97 10.02 0.22 -5.41
N LYS A 98 8.78 -0.05 -5.01
CA LYS A 98 7.57 0.00 -5.84
C LYS A 98 6.64 1.12 -5.45
N SER A 99 6.72 1.62 -4.22
CA SER A 99 5.90 2.73 -3.76
C SER A 99 6.70 3.67 -2.85
N ILE A 100 6.49 4.97 -3.04
CA ILE A 100 7.04 6.01 -2.19
C ILE A 100 5.97 7.05 -1.91
N LYS A 101 5.89 7.50 -0.66
CA LYS A 101 5.00 8.57 -0.25
C LYS A 101 5.81 9.77 0.22
N LEU A 102 5.55 10.93 -0.39
CA LEU A 102 6.30 12.16 -0.17
C LEU A 102 5.41 13.23 0.49
N GLY A 103 5.80 13.64 1.70
CA GLY A 103 5.11 14.70 2.44
C GLY A 103 5.43 16.09 1.93
N LYS A 104 4.55 17.06 2.19
CA LYS A 104 4.67 18.46 1.71
C LYS A 104 6.01 19.13 2.01
N LYS A 105 6.71 18.68 3.05
CA LYS A 105 7.99 19.22 3.50
C LYS A 105 9.20 18.38 3.08
N PHE A 106 8.98 17.35 2.26
CA PHE A 106 10.05 16.61 1.61
C PHE A 106 10.62 17.43 0.45
N VAL A 107 11.76 18.04 0.67
CA VAL A 107 12.48 18.89 -0.27
C VAL A 107 13.91 18.38 -0.42
N VAL A 108 14.33 18.15 -1.66
CA VAL A 108 15.72 17.77 -1.98
C VAL A 108 16.59 19.02 -1.98
N PRO A 109 17.72 19.04 -1.24
CA PRO A 109 18.63 20.18 -1.24
C PRO A 109 19.09 20.56 -2.65
N ASN A 110 19.08 21.85 -2.98
CA ASN A 110 19.35 22.33 -4.35
C ASN A 110 20.66 21.80 -4.96
N LYS A 111 21.71 21.64 -4.14
CA LYS A 111 23.00 21.09 -4.59
C LYS A 111 22.92 19.63 -5.00
N GLN A 112 21.94 18.89 -4.51
CA GLN A 112 21.80 17.44 -4.66
C GLN A 112 20.67 17.03 -5.60
N LYS A 113 19.86 17.97 -6.11
CA LYS A 113 18.78 17.67 -7.06
C LYS A 113 19.21 16.89 -8.30
N LYS A 114 20.49 17.00 -8.70
CA LYS A 114 21.07 16.28 -9.85
C LYS A 114 21.69 14.92 -9.50
N ASP A 115 22.07 14.75 -8.23
CA ASP A 115 22.90 13.62 -7.79
C ASP A 115 22.10 12.62 -6.95
N LEU A 116 21.02 13.08 -6.31
CA LEU A 116 20.09 12.20 -5.61
C LEU A 116 19.32 11.36 -6.62
N LYS A 117 19.70 10.08 -6.72
CA LYS A 117 19.05 9.12 -7.61
C LYS A 117 18.12 8.23 -6.81
N LEU A 118 16.84 8.27 -7.17
CA LEU A 118 15.88 7.23 -6.86
C LEU A 118 15.99 6.13 -7.93
N VAL A 119 15.51 4.91 -7.62
CA VAL A 119 15.46 3.81 -8.60
C VAL A 119 14.87 4.28 -9.93
N ASN A 120 15.55 4.03 -11.05
CA ASN A 120 15.11 4.51 -12.36
C ASN A 120 13.86 3.76 -12.84
N LYS A 121 12.69 4.38 -12.65
CA LYS A 121 11.37 3.85 -12.96
C LYS A 121 10.48 4.98 -13.50
N THR A 122 9.36 4.58 -14.08
CA THR A 122 8.26 5.49 -14.37
C THR A 122 7.28 5.46 -13.21
N TRP A 123 6.92 6.61 -12.68
CA TRP A 123 6.04 6.73 -11.52
C TRP A 123 4.69 7.32 -11.88
N VAL A 124 3.64 6.80 -11.27
CA VAL A 124 2.28 7.36 -11.37
C VAL A 124 1.75 7.63 -9.96
N ASP A 125 0.92 8.66 -9.84
CA ASP A 125 0.25 8.97 -8.57
C ASP A 125 -0.87 7.92 -8.32
N ILE A 126 -1.10 7.54 -7.08
CA ILE A 126 -2.16 6.56 -6.75
C ILE A 126 -3.56 7.09 -7.12
N GLY A 127 -3.74 8.40 -7.05
CA GLY A 127 -4.96 9.11 -7.38
C GLY A 127 -6.12 8.70 -6.47
N LYS A 128 -7.25 8.34 -7.09
CA LYS A 128 -8.44 7.86 -6.36
C LYS A 128 -8.37 6.36 -6.04
N GLY A 129 -7.27 5.70 -6.39
CA GLY A 129 -7.10 4.27 -6.26
C GLY A 129 -6.44 3.88 -4.95
N THR A 130 -5.80 2.73 -4.99
CA THR A 130 -4.91 2.24 -3.91
C THR A 130 -3.56 1.90 -4.52
N ARG A 131 -2.56 1.61 -3.67
CA ARG A 131 -1.25 1.14 -4.13
C ARG A 131 -1.36 -0.07 -5.07
N ASP A 132 -2.22 -1.01 -4.71
CA ASP A 132 -2.43 -2.25 -5.46
C ASP A 132 -3.42 -2.11 -6.62
N ASN A 133 -4.12 -0.99 -6.74
CA ASN A 133 -5.06 -0.71 -7.82
C ASN A 133 -5.09 0.80 -8.08
N PRO A 134 -4.01 1.37 -8.66
CA PRO A 134 -3.87 2.81 -8.79
C PRO A 134 -4.83 3.35 -9.86
N LYS A 135 -5.33 4.57 -9.64
CA LYS A 135 -6.19 5.32 -10.58
C LYS A 135 -5.56 6.69 -10.84
N PRO A 136 -4.41 6.72 -11.53
CA PRO A 136 -3.61 7.93 -11.70
C PRO A 136 -4.29 8.94 -12.60
N ALA A 137 -4.19 10.22 -12.22
CA ALA A 137 -4.47 11.32 -13.14
C ALA A 137 -3.38 11.43 -14.22
N ASN A 138 -2.12 11.12 -13.86
CA ASN A 138 -0.94 11.24 -14.70
C ASN A 138 -0.55 9.91 -15.39
N LYS A 139 -1.43 9.35 -16.24
CA LYS A 139 -1.22 8.00 -16.83
C LYS A 139 0.07 7.82 -17.64
N ALA A 140 0.63 8.89 -18.19
CA ALA A 140 1.94 8.84 -18.85
C ALA A 140 3.05 8.40 -17.89
N GLY A 141 2.92 8.83 -16.63
CA GLY A 141 3.91 8.74 -15.58
C GLY A 141 4.98 9.82 -15.69
N ILE A 142 5.83 9.90 -14.67
CA ILE A 142 6.98 10.81 -14.60
C ILE A 142 8.25 10.02 -14.31
N THR A 143 9.41 10.60 -14.61
CA THR A 143 10.69 9.98 -14.28
C THR A 143 10.98 10.07 -12.78
N SER A 144 11.90 9.25 -12.30
CA SER A 144 12.41 9.36 -10.93
C SER A 144 13.08 10.70 -10.61
N GLU A 145 13.70 11.34 -11.62
CA GLU A 145 14.27 12.68 -11.48
C GLU A 145 13.17 13.72 -11.25
N ASP A 146 12.12 13.68 -12.07
CA ASP A 146 10.99 14.58 -11.95
C ASP A 146 10.25 14.37 -10.61
N LEU A 147 10.09 13.11 -10.18
CA LEU A 147 9.38 12.75 -8.95
C LEU A 147 9.97 13.43 -7.71
N LEU A 148 11.28 13.64 -7.67
CA LEU A 148 11.97 14.26 -6.54
C LEU A 148 11.93 15.81 -6.55
N SER A 149 11.18 16.41 -7.48
CA SER A 149 10.98 17.87 -7.52
C SER A 149 10.10 18.40 -6.38
N GLU A 150 10.15 19.72 -6.17
CA GLU A 150 9.41 20.38 -5.09
C GLU A 150 7.89 20.26 -5.23
N ASP A 151 7.38 20.23 -6.47
CA ASP A 151 5.94 20.17 -6.74
C ASP A 151 5.36 18.76 -6.56
N ASN A 152 6.19 17.72 -6.64
CA ASN A 152 5.74 16.34 -6.58
C ASN A 152 5.66 15.86 -5.13
N LYS A 153 4.41 15.72 -4.67
CA LYS A 153 4.01 15.35 -3.32
C LYS A 153 2.83 14.41 -3.40
N GLY A 154 2.70 13.53 -2.43
CA GLY A 154 1.63 12.53 -2.40
C GLY A 154 2.15 11.11 -2.52
N ASP A 155 1.30 10.22 -3.01
CA ASP A 155 1.49 8.79 -2.93
C ASP A 155 1.77 8.25 -4.33
N TRP A 156 2.96 7.69 -4.52
CA TRP A 156 3.45 7.29 -5.82
C TRP A 156 3.69 5.79 -5.86
N VAL A 157 3.41 5.21 -7.02
CA VAL A 157 3.74 3.82 -7.34
C VAL A 157 4.48 3.76 -8.66
N VAL A 158 5.35 2.76 -8.78
CA VAL A 158 5.93 2.39 -10.07
C VAL A 158 4.78 2.02 -11.00
N LYS A 159 4.74 2.69 -12.16
CA LYS A 159 3.72 2.50 -13.18
C LYS A 159 3.71 1.02 -13.62
N PRO A 160 2.57 0.33 -13.52
CA PRO A 160 2.45 -1.00 -14.08
C PRO A 160 2.66 -1.01 -15.60
N ASP A 161 3.33 -2.03 -16.12
CA ASP A 161 3.76 -2.07 -17.52
C ASP A 161 2.62 -2.14 -18.53
N ARG A 162 1.46 -2.67 -18.13
CA ARG A 162 0.34 -2.99 -19.04
C ARG A 162 -0.98 -2.49 -18.51
N GLU A 163 -1.72 -1.80 -19.37
CA GLU A 163 -3.10 -1.42 -19.12
C GLU A 163 -4.02 -2.65 -19.16
N TYR A 164 -5.00 -2.69 -18.27
CA TYR A 164 -6.04 -3.72 -18.28
C TYR A 164 -7.10 -3.40 -19.32
N LYS A 165 -7.42 -4.37 -20.18
CA LYS A 165 -8.42 -4.24 -21.25
C LYS A 165 -9.45 -5.39 -21.28
N GLY A 166 -9.47 -6.21 -20.23
CA GLY A 166 -10.40 -7.33 -20.09
C GLY A 166 -11.80 -6.90 -19.63
N PRO A 167 -12.72 -7.87 -19.50
CA PRO A 167 -14.08 -7.62 -19.03
C PRO A 167 -14.11 -7.32 -17.52
N PHE A 168 -14.99 -6.42 -17.10
CA PHE A 168 -15.14 -6.05 -15.68
C PHE A 168 -16.05 -6.98 -14.88
N THR A 169 -16.30 -8.19 -15.37
CA THR A 169 -17.00 -9.26 -14.65
C THR A 169 -16.00 -10.26 -14.08
N VAL A 170 -16.21 -10.71 -12.85
CA VAL A 170 -15.43 -11.79 -12.21
C VAL A 170 -16.35 -12.93 -11.79
N GLN A 171 -15.94 -14.17 -12.07
CA GLN A 171 -16.62 -15.36 -11.57
C GLN A 171 -15.96 -15.83 -10.27
N ILE A 172 -16.79 -16.07 -9.25
CA ILE A 172 -16.39 -16.48 -7.91
C ILE A 172 -16.96 -17.86 -7.59
N ASN A 173 -16.11 -18.73 -7.04
CA ASN A 173 -16.52 -20.05 -6.61
C ASN A 173 -17.38 -19.98 -5.34
N ASN A 174 -18.43 -20.77 -5.28
CA ASN A 174 -19.31 -20.83 -4.12
C ASN A 174 -19.95 -22.22 -3.94
N ASN A 175 -20.64 -22.43 -2.81
CA ASN A 175 -21.27 -23.72 -2.46
C ASN A 175 -22.66 -23.95 -3.07
N LEU A 176 -23.17 -23.04 -3.91
CA LEU A 176 -24.45 -23.18 -4.61
C LEU A 176 -24.21 -23.61 -6.07
N VAL A 177 -25.28 -24.06 -6.74
CA VAL A 177 -25.19 -24.67 -8.08
C VAL A 177 -24.82 -23.65 -9.18
N ASP A 178 -25.13 -22.38 -8.96
CA ASP A 178 -24.83 -21.28 -9.90
C ASP A 178 -23.53 -20.57 -9.47
N GLY A 179 -22.56 -20.45 -10.39
CA GLY A 179 -21.38 -19.64 -10.18
C GLY A 179 -21.75 -18.17 -9.91
N LEU A 180 -21.09 -17.54 -8.95
CA LEU A 180 -21.37 -16.16 -8.57
C LEU A 180 -20.62 -15.23 -9.53
N ILE A 181 -21.33 -14.58 -10.45
CA ILE A 181 -20.76 -13.59 -11.35
C ILE A 181 -21.00 -12.19 -10.77
N ILE A 182 -19.93 -11.43 -10.60
CA ILE A 182 -19.96 -10.08 -10.04
C ILE A 182 -19.47 -9.08 -11.10
N GLU A 183 -20.29 -8.08 -11.40
CA GLU A 183 -19.87 -6.89 -12.17
C GLU A 183 -19.10 -5.95 -11.23
N VAL A 184 -17.87 -5.60 -11.59
CA VAL A 184 -17.00 -4.76 -10.77
C VAL A 184 -17.40 -3.29 -10.87
N PRO A 185 -17.71 -2.62 -9.75
CA PRO A 185 -18.07 -1.19 -9.72
C PRO A 185 -16.98 -0.30 -10.33
N GLU A 186 -17.38 0.73 -11.09
CA GLU A 186 -16.47 1.67 -11.76
C GLU A 186 -15.42 2.28 -10.84
N SER A 187 -15.82 2.59 -9.61
CA SER A 187 -14.95 3.17 -8.59
C SER A 187 -13.74 2.29 -8.26
N ILE A 188 -13.80 0.97 -8.49
CA ILE A 188 -12.72 0.01 -8.18
C ILE A 188 -12.25 -0.79 -9.40
N ARG A 189 -12.79 -0.56 -10.60
CA ARG A 189 -12.31 -1.20 -11.83
C ARG A 189 -10.80 -0.97 -12.02
N PRO A 190 -10.02 -2.00 -12.36
CA PRO A 190 -8.58 -1.86 -12.54
C PRO A 190 -8.25 -1.14 -13.84
N GLU A 191 -7.24 -0.27 -13.78
CA GLU A 191 -6.66 0.36 -14.97
C GLU A 191 -5.47 -0.42 -15.53
N TYR A 192 -4.85 -1.26 -14.69
CA TYR A 192 -3.62 -1.97 -15.03
C TYR A 192 -3.70 -3.47 -14.73
N VAL A 193 -2.99 -4.27 -15.52
CA VAL A 193 -2.76 -5.69 -15.24
C VAL A 193 -1.91 -5.82 -13.98
N GLY A 194 -2.20 -6.84 -13.17
CA GLY A 194 -1.58 -7.09 -11.87
C GLY A 194 -2.28 -6.37 -10.73
N SER A 195 -3.21 -5.45 -11.01
CA SER A 195 -3.95 -4.76 -9.97
C SER A 195 -4.74 -5.75 -9.11
N THR A 196 -4.73 -5.56 -7.80
CA THR A 196 -5.53 -6.34 -6.85
C THR A 196 -6.45 -5.43 -6.03
N PHE A 197 -7.68 -5.89 -5.83
CA PHE A 197 -8.72 -5.12 -5.13
C PHE A 197 -9.77 -6.06 -4.55
N GLU A 198 -10.62 -5.53 -3.69
CA GLU A 198 -11.74 -6.28 -3.11
C GLU A 198 -13.06 -5.85 -3.74
N VAL A 199 -13.92 -6.82 -4.05
CA VAL A 199 -15.30 -6.58 -4.50
C VAL A 199 -16.28 -7.16 -3.49
N ALA A 200 -17.39 -6.46 -3.27
CA ALA A 200 -18.43 -6.92 -2.34
C ALA A 200 -19.08 -8.22 -2.83
N VAL A 201 -19.33 -9.14 -1.89
CA VAL A 201 -20.10 -10.35 -2.13
C VAL A 201 -21.58 -9.96 -2.23
N PRO A 202 -22.27 -10.27 -3.34
CA PRO A 202 -23.69 -9.96 -3.48
C PRO A 202 -24.54 -10.67 -2.43
N GLU A 203 -25.53 -9.95 -1.91
CA GLU A 203 -26.54 -10.53 -1.05
C GLU A 203 -27.40 -11.53 -1.82
N LYS A 204 -27.81 -12.61 -1.14
CA LYS A 204 -28.69 -13.63 -1.72
C LYS A 204 -29.84 -13.90 -0.78
N SER A 205 -31.06 -13.70 -1.27
CA SER A 205 -32.28 -13.87 -0.47
C SER A 205 -32.35 -15.24 0.19
N GLY A 206 -32.60 -15.26 1.51
CA GLY A 206 -32.62 -16.49 2.31
C GLY A 206 -31.25 -17.05 2.68
N TYR A 207 -30.15 -16.36 2.37
CA TYR A 207 -28.79 -16.78 2.72
C TYR A 207 -27.98 -15.65 3.36
N LYS A 208 -27.02 -16.03 4.19
CA LYS A 208 -25.98 -15.17 4.72
C LYS A 208 -24.62 -15.68 4.23
N ALA A 209 -23.86 -14.83 3.55
CA ALA A 209 -22.49 -15.14 3.15
C ALA A 209 -21.54 -15.14 4.36
N ASP A 210 -20.52 -15.99 4.32
CA ASP A 210 -19.43 -16.05 5.29
C ASP A 210 -18.47 -14.86 5.20
N LYS A 211 -18.40 -14.22 4.01
CA LYS A 211 -17.52 -13.09 3.71
C LYS A 211 -18.32 -11.91 3.16
N LYS A 212 -17.82 -10.70 3.45
CA LYS A 212 -18.37 -9.45 2.91
C LYS A 212 -17.77 -9.09 1.55
N THR A 213 -16.52 -9.45 1.32
CA THR A 213 -15.76 -9.14 0.11
C THR A 213 -14.96 -10.35 -0.35
N VAL A 214 -14.53 -10.33 -1.61
CA VAL A 214 -13.56 -11.26 -2.19
C VAL A 214 -12.44 -10.51 -2.87
N LYS A 215 -11.23 -11.07 -2.81
CA LYS A 215 -10.05 -10.54 -3.48
C LYS A 215 -10.06 -10.90 -4.95
N VAL A 216 -9.78 -9.91 -5.78
CA VAL A 216 -9.77 -10.02 -7.24
C VAL A 216 -8.43 -9.52 -7.75
N MET A 217 -7.89 -10.20 -8.76
CA MET A 217 -6.70 -9.81 -9.50
C MET A 217 -7.04 -9.58 -10.97
N ALA A 218 -6.54 -8.48 -11.52
CA ALA A 218 -6.59 -8.18 -12.94
C ALA A 218 -5.49 -8.96 -13.68
N LEU A 219 -5.87 -9.99 -14.44
CA LEU A 219 -4.98 -10.69 -15.37
C LEU A 219 -5.10 -10.06 -16.77
N ASP A 220 -4.29 -10.50 -17.73
CA ASP A 220 -4.24 -9.89 -19.07
C ASP A 220 -5.60 -9.80 -19.79
N SER A 221 -6.42 -10.84 -19.66
CA SER A 221 -7.67 -10.97 -20.40
C SER A 221 -8.91 -11.17 -19.52
N LYS A 222 -8.75 -11.20 -18.20
CA LYS A 222 -9.86 -11.48 -17.26
C LYS A 222 -9.57 -10.96 -15.86
N LEU A 223 -10.64 -10.77 -15.10
CA LEU A 223 -10.55 -10.71 -13.65
C LEU A 223 -10.58 -12.13 -13.09
N SER A 224 -9.81 -12.38 -12.04
CA SER A 224 -9.72 -13.69 -11.40
C SER A 224 -9.78 -13.56 -9.90
N SER A 225 -10.45 -14.50 -9.24
CA SER A 225 -10.42 -14.66 -7.79
C SER A 225 -10.18 -16.12 -7.46
N THR A 226 -9.39 -16.37 -6.41
CA THR A 226 -9.23 -17.70 -5.82
C THR A 226 -10.13 -17.89 -4.59
N ASP A 227 -10.88 -16.87 -4.20
CA ASP A 227 -11.75 -16.95 -3.04
C ASP A 227 -12.94 -17.88 -3.31
N PHE A 228 -13.35 -18.57 -2.24
CA PHE A 228 -14.57 -19.34 -2.18
C PHE A 228 -15.53 -18.68 -1.19
N VAL A 229 -16.80 -18.52 -1.58
CA VAL A 229 -17.87 -17.95 -0.74
C VAL A 229 -18.82 -19.05 -0.29
N VAL A 230 -19.10 -19.10 1.01
CA VAL A 230 -20.08 -20.02 1.59
C VAL A 230 -21.35 -19.24 1.95
N TYR A 231 -22.45 -19.59 1.30
CA TYR A 231 -23.78 -19.12 1.65
C TYR A 231 -24.45 -20.08 2.63
N HIS A 232 -24.75 -19.59 3.83
CA HIS A 232 -25.51 -20.30 4.85
C HIS A 232 -26.98 -19.94 4.76
N LYS A 233 -27.87 -20.93 4.63
CA LYS A 233 -29.32 -20.69 4.60
C LYS A 233 -29.77 -20.09 5.94
N ILE A 234 -30.49 -18.98 5.87
CA ILE A 234 -31.09 -18.34 7.06
C ILE A 234 -32.34 -19.13 7.41
N ALA A 235 -32.46 -19.57 8.66
CA ALA A 235 -33.68 -20.22 9.14
C ALA A 235 -34.86 -19.24 9.03
N GLN A 236 -35.93 -19.65 8.34
CA GLN A 236 -37.18 -18.90 8.40
C GLN A 236 -37.81 -19.12 9.77
N PRO A 237 -38.37 -18.09 10.44
CA PRO A 237 -39.18 -18.32 11.62
C PRO A 237 -40.36 -19.22 11.25
N GLU A 238 -40.55 -20.30 12.01
CA GLU A 238 -41.68 -21.21 11.81
C GLU A 238 -42.99 -20.43 11.89
N VAL A 239 -43.79 -20.49 10.83
CA VAL A 239 -45.17 -20.03 10.87
C VAL A 239 -45.95 -21.05 11.70
N GLU A 240 -46.21 -20.73 12.97
CA GLU A 240 -47.15 -21.49 13.81
C GLU A 240 -48.51 -21.52 13.11
N THR A 241 -48.81 -22.65 12.46
CA THR A 241 -50.16 -22.96 12.01
C THR A 241 -50.98 -23.31 13.26
N LYS A 242 -51.64 -22.30 13.83
CA LYS A 242 -52.68 -22.52 14.85
C LYS A 242 -53.77 -23.42 14.25
N LYS A 243 -53.73 -24.71 14.59
CA LYS A 243 -54.86 -25.62 14.38
C LYS A 243 -56.00 -25.11 15.26
N THR A 244 -57.03 -24.55 14.64
CA THR A 244 -58.30 -24.23 15.29
C THR A 244 -58.98 -25.56 15.64
N GLU A 245 -58.88 -25.99 16.91
CA GLU A 245 -59.74 -27.05 17.44
C GLU A 245 -61.18 -26.56 17.48
N VAL A 246 -62.02 -27.15 16.62
CA VAL A 246 -63.47 -27.01 16.70
C VAL A 246 -63.95 -27.91 17.84
N LYS A 247 -64.38 -27.31 18.96
CA LYS A 247 -65.07 -28.04 20.03
C LYS A 247 -66.46 -28.46 19.56
N PRO A 248 -66.89 -29.71 19.80
CA PRO A 248 -68.25 -30.13 19.48
C PRO A 248 -69.22 -29.54 20.50
N THR A 249 -70.30 -28.96 19.97
CA THR A 249 -71.46 -28.47 20.72
C THR A 249 -72.26 -29.66 21.25
N VAL A 250 -72.59 -29.64 22.54
CA VAL A 250 -73.61 -30.49 23.18
C VAL A 250 -74.85 -29.64 23.42
#